data_AF-A0A7C5UX33-F1
#
_entry.id   AF-A0A7C5UX33-F1
#
_cell.length_a   1.000
_cell.length_b   1.000
_cell.length_c   1.000
_cell.angle_alpha   90.00
_cell.angle_beta   90.00
_cell.angle_gamma   90.00
#
_symmetry.space_group_name_H-M   'P 1'
#
loop_
_entity.id
_entity.type
_entity.pdbx_description
1 polymer ?
#
loop_
_entity_poly.entity_id
_entity_poly.type
_entity_poly.pdbx_seq_one_letter_code
_entity_poly.pdbx_strand_id
1 'polypeptide(L)'
;MLKIDFELTPEKLRPALERAFDLSAAKIHSIEKTWDPASGAPVVTVRGDYQPREWTDWTRGFQYGSALLQFDATGDPWFLECGRNGARQWMENYITQTGVHDHGFNIISTFGNLARMVREGKIQASRPEQDYYTLALRTSGAVQAARWSRTSDGGGYIYSFNGPHSLFVDTIRSLRSLAVAHKLGQALYEESDRRVSLLERLIQHAEATARYSVFYGEGRDAYDVRGRVAHESIFNPKNGNYRCPSTQQGYSPFSTWTRGLAWAILGFAEELEFIHTMPSEDFSAFGGRDKIESTMLRAAEATADFYIEHTPTDGVPYWDTGAPGLARLADYLSRPSDPFNDFEPVDSSAAAIAAQGLWRLGRCIERRGARAEDGRRYRQAALTVARTLFAEPYLSSDPAHQGLILHSVYHRPRGWDYVPEGRKVPCGESSMWGDYHAREMALVLLRDARHETDLCFFTV
;
A
#
# COMPACT_ATOMS: atom_id res chain seq x y z
N MET A 1 -10.40 -16.92 -11.94
CA MET A 1 -9.15 -16.63 -11.24
C MET A 1 -8.14 -16.07 -12.21
N LEU A 2 -7.17 -15.30 -11.69
CA LEU A 2 -6.08 -14.71 -12.46
C LEU A 2 -5.39 -15.77 -13.33
N LYS A 3 -5.30 -15.50 -14.63
CA LYS A 3 -4.59 -16.38 -15.56
C LYS A 3 -3.14 -15.90 -15.68
N ILE A 4 -2.29 -16.44 -14.80
CA ILE A 4 -0.87 -16.08 -14.73
C ILE A 4 -0.18 -16.38 -16.06
N ASP A 5 0.46 -15.38 -16.63
CA ASP A 5 1.33 -15.50 -17.80
C ASP A 5 2.78 -15.68 -17.34
N PHE A 6 3.30 -16.90 -17.49
CA PHE A 6 4.64 -17.27 -17.06
C PHE A 6 5.74 -16.89 -18.06
N GLU A 7 5.38 -16.32 -19.21
CA GLU A 7 6.33 -15.88 -20.23
C GLU A 7 6.71 -14.41 -20.06
N LEU A 8 6.07 -13.66 -19.15
CA LEU A 8 6.38 -12.27 -18.91
C LEU A 8 7.73 -12.12 -18.21
N THR A 9 8.43 -11.05 -18.58
CA THR A 9 9.63 -10.58 -17.89
C THR A 9 9.56 -9.05 -17.77
N PRO A 10 10.25 -8.44 -16.79
CA PRO A 10 10.36 -6.98 -16.70
C PRO A 10 10.85 -6.34 -18.01
N GLU A 11 11.80 -6.96 -18.71
CA GLU A 11 12.31 -6.48 -20.00
C GLU A 11 11.23 -6.45 -21.09
N LYS A 12 10.35 -7.47 -21.14
CA LYS A 12 9.22 -7.49 -22.08
C LYS A 12 8.20 -6.39 -21.79
N LEU A 13 8.06 -5.95 -20.53
CA LEU A 13 7.15 -4.87 -20.15
C LEU A 13 7.77 -3.48 -20.29
N ARG A 14 9.10 -3.37 -20.42
CA ARG A 14 9.83 -2.10 -20.44
C ARG A 14 9.20 -1.02 -21.34
N PRO A 15 8.80 -1.28 -22.60
CA PRO A 15 8.17 -0.24 -23.43
C PRO A 15 6.87 0.33 -22.84
N ALA A 16 6.05 -0.53 -22.20
CA ALA A 16 4.82 -0.09 -21.54
C ALA A 16 5.11 0.70 -20.26
N LEU A 17 6.16 0.32 -19.51
CA LEU A 17 6.60 1.05 -18.32
C LEU A 17 7.12 2.45 -18.67
N GLU A 18 7.95 2.55 -19.71
CA GLU A 18 8.48 3.84 -20.19
C GLU A 18 7.33 4.73 -20.69
N ARG A 19 6.38 4.20 -21.48
CA ARG A 19 5.15 4.92 -21.86
C ARG A 19 4.34 5.40 -20.65
N ALA A 20 4.24 4.60 -19.59
CA ALA A 20 3.52 5.00 -18.38
C ALA A 20 4.21 6.19 -17.69
N PHE A 21 5.54 6.24 -17.66
CA PHE A 21 6.29 7.40 -17.13
C PHE A 21 6.19 8.65 -18.01
N ASP A 22 6.10 8.50 -19.33
CA ASP A 22 5.86 9.61 -20.25
C ASP A 22 4.48 10.26 -19.99
N LEU A 23 3.44 9.43 -19.85
CA LEU A 23 2.10 9.91 -19.52
C LEU A 23 2.06 10.52 -18.11
N SER A 24 2.69 9.86 -17.14
CA SER A 24 2.78 10.29 -15.74
C SER A 24 3.34 11.71 -15.59
N ALA A 25 4.35 12.08 -16.38
CA ALA A 25 4.94 13.42 -16.35
C ALA A 25 3.88 14.50 -16.61
N ALA A 26 3.07 14.34 -17.67
CA ALA A 26 2.01 15.27 -18.01
C ALA A 26 0.91 15.35 -16.93
N LYS A 27 0.59 14.20 -16.31
CA LYS A 27 -0.38 14.13 -15.20
C LYS A 27 0.07 14.96 -13.99
N ILE A 28 1.32 14.77 -13.55
CA ILE A 28 1.89 15.49 -12.39
C ILE A 28 1.94 17.00 -12.69
N HIS A 29 2.41 17.40 -13.88
CA HIS A 29 2.40 18.81 -14.27
C HIS A 29 1.00 19.43 -14.26
N SER A 30 -0.02 18.69 -14.72
CA SER A 30 -1.41 19.15 -14.70
C SER A 30 -1.92 19.40 -13.28
N ILE A 31 -1.65 18.46 -12.37
CA ILE A 31 -2.01 18.58 -10.94
C ILE A 31 -1.31 19.80 -10.34
N GLU A 32 0.02 19.87 -10.40
CA GLU A 32 0.79 20.94 -9.74
C GLU A 32 0.51 22.34 -10.32
N LYS A 33 0.07 22.43 -11.58
CA LYS A 33 -0.35 23.69 -12.19
C LYS A 33 -1.68 24.21 -11.66
N THR A 34 -2.59 23.33 -11.25
CA THR A 34 -3.99 23.65 -10.96
C THR A 34 -4.36 23.48 -9.49
N TRP A 35 -3.62 22.66 -8.75
CA TRP A 35 -3.94 22.33 -7.37
C TRP A 35 -3.66 23.49 -6.44
N ASP A 36 -4.61 23.80 -5.56
CA ASP A 36 -4.41 24.68 -4.43
C ASP A 36 -4.09 23.84 -3.17
N PRO A 37 -2.85 23.88 -2.65
CA PRO A 37 -2.48 23.10 -1.46
C PRO A 37 -3.28 23.45 -0.20
N ALA A 38 -3.92 24.62 -0.15
CA ALA A 38 -4.80 25.02 0.95
C ALA A 38 -6.14 24.28 0.94
N SER A 39 -6.55 23.70 -0.20
CA SER A 39 -7.81 22.97 -0.37
C SER A 39 -7.78 21.53 0.19
N GLY A 40 -6.67 21.11 0.79
CA GLY A 40 -6.46 19.72 1.23
C GLY A 40 -5.64 18.91 0.22
N ALA A 41 -5.40 17.63 0.52
CA ALA A 41 -4.73 16.75 -0.43
C ALA A 41 -5.66 16.29 -1.56
N PRO A 42 -5.11 16.04 -2.76
CA PRO A 42 -5.84 15.37 -3.83
C PRO A 42 -6.10 13.92 -3.45
N VAL A 43 -7.36 13.46 -3.58
CA VAL A 43 -7.78 12.11 -3.13
C VAL A 43 -8.18 11.25 -4.33
N VAL A 44 -9.21 11.68 -5.06
CA VAL A 44 -9.74 10.99 -6.26
C VAL A 44 -10.08 12.00 -7.33
N THR A 45 -10.10 11.57 -8.58
CA THR A 45 -10.60 12.41 -9.67
C THR A 45 -12.12 12.39 -9.73
N VAL A 46 -12.70 13.48 -10.23
CA VAL A 46 -14.11 13.62 -10.60
C VAL A 46 -14.14 14.34 -11.94
N ARG A 47 -14.63 13.65 -12.98
CA ARG A 47 -14.56 14.12 -14.37
C ARG A 47 -13.12 14.43 -14.80
N GLY A 48 -12.17 13.63 -14.32
CA GLY A 48 -10.76 13.76 -14.66
C GLY A 48 -9.95 14.73 -13.81
N ASP A 49 -10.56 15.61 -13.02
CA ASP A 49 -9.84 16.51 -12.12
C ASP A 49 -9.79 15.95 -10.71
N TYR A 50 -8.61 15.96 -10.07
CA TYR A 50 -8.50 15.58 -8.66
C TYR A 50 -9.38 16.48 -7.81
N GLN A 51 -9.91 15.92 -6.73
CA GLN A 51 -10.74 16.61 -5.75
C GLN A 51 -10.35 16.15 -4.35
N PRO A 52 -10.43 17.04 -3.35
CA PRO A 52 -10.28 16.64 -1.97
C PRO A 52 -11.50 15.82 -1.52
N ARG A 53 -11.38 15.14 -0.39
CA ARG A 53 -12.49 14.47 0.30
C ARG A 53 -12.44 14.80 1.79
N GLU A 54 -13.60 15.05 2.36
CA GLU A 54 -13.75 15.30 3.79
C GLU A 54 -13.65 13.99 4.56
N TRP A 55 -12.54 13.75 5.27
CA TRP A 55 -12.45 12.71 6.31
C TRP A 55 -11.12 12.80 7.07
N THR A 56 -10.03 12.56 6.34
CA THR A 56 -8.64 12.63 6.80
C THR A 56 -7.79 13.02 5.61
N ASP A 57 -6.80 13.87 5.83
CA ASP A 57 -5.81 14.20 4.82
C ASP A 57 -4.70 13.15 4.92
N TRP A 58 -4.82 12.04 4.17
CA TRP A 58 -3.89 10.90 4.22
C TRP A 58 -3.12 10.66 2.91
N THR A 59 -3.48 11.38 1.85
CA THR A 59 -2.95 11.17 0.49
C THR A 59 -1.90 12.20 0.05
N ARG A 60 -1.60 13.23 0.86
CA ARG A 60 -0.65 14.29 0.46
C ARG A 60 0.74 13.76 0.16
N GLY A 61 1.22 12.79 0.94
CA GLY A 61 2.52 12.20 0.68
C GLY A 61 2.61 11.45 -0.64
N PHE A 62 1.47 10.99 -1.19
CA PHE A 62 1.44 10.36 -2.51
C PHE A 62 1.54 11.37 -3.65
N GLN A 63 1.02 12.61 -3.49
CA GLN A 63 1.17 13.67 -4.48
C GLN A 63 2.66 13.99 -4.70
N TYR A 64 3.36 14.42 -3.65
CA TYR A 64 4.78 14.77 -3.76
C TYR A 64 5.68 13.53 -3.91
N GLY A 65 5.27 12.40 -3.34
CA GLY A 65 5.93 11.12 -3.57
C GLY A 65 5.88 10.66 -5.02
N SER A 66 4.78 10.93 -5.74
CA SER A 66 4.67 10.62 -7.18
C SER A 66 5.68 11.41 -8.01
N ALA A 67 5.93 12.68 -7.69
CA ALA A 67 6.99 13.47 -8.32
C ALA A 67 8.39 12.87 -8.03
N LEU A 68 8.66 12.43 -6.79
CA LEU A 68 9.94 11.79 -6.47
C LEU A 68 10.14 10.47 -7.23
N LEU A 69 9.10 9.65 -7.37
CA LEU A 69 9.16 8.40 -8.17
C LEU A 69 9.36 8.69 -9.66
N GLN A 70 8.75 9.76 -10.18
CA GLN A 70 8.96 10.21 -11.56
C GLN A 70 10.42 10.58 -11.80
N PHE A 71 11.02 11.39 -10.91
CA PHE A 71 12.43 11.73 -10.99
C PHE A 71 13.33 10.49 -10.93
N ASP A 72 13.05 9.54 -10.04
CA ASP A 72 13.86 8.32 -9.91
C ASP A 72 13.87 7.48 -11.20
N ALA A 73 12.75 7.48 -11.94
CA ALA A 73 12.62 6.77 -13.20
C ALA A 73 13.29 7.46 -14.40
N THR A 74 13.21 8.80 -14.46
CA THR A 74 13.55 9.59 -15.66
C THR A 74 14.79 10.48 -15.53
N GLY A 75 15.17 10.83 -14.30
CA GLY A 75 16.24 11.79 -14.03
C GLY A 75 15.87 13.27 -14.26
N ASP A 76 14.61 13.59 -14.55
CA ASP A 76 14.19 14.97 -14.82
C ASP A 76 14.15 15.82 -13.53
N PRO A 77 15.01 16.86 -13.41
CA PRO A 77 15.19 17.61 -12.17
C PRO A 77 13.95 18.38 -11.72
N TRP A 78 13.02 18.72 -12.62
CA TRP A 78 11.80 19.43 -12.22
C TRP A 78 10.98 18.62 -11.22
N PHE A 79 10.89 17.30 -11.42
CA PHE A 79 10.13 16.42 -10.51
C PHE A 79 10.81 16.24 -9.16
N LEU A 80 12.16 16.27 -9.12
CA LEU A 80 12.90 16.29 -7.85
C LEU A 80 12.61 17.57 -7.07
N GLU A 81 12.66 18.72 -7.74
CA GLU A 81 12.38 20.02 -7.12
C GLU A 81 10.94 20.10 -6.63
N CYS A 82 9.97 19.68 -7.45
CA CYS A 82 8.56 19.60 -7.08
C CYS A 82 8.36 18.74 -5.82
N GLY A 83 8.82 17.49 -5.83
CA GLY A 83 8.65 16.59 -4.69
C GLY A 83 9.40 17.04 -3.43
N ARG A 84 10.63 17.56 -3.58
CA ARG A 84 11.46 18.04 -2.46
C ARG A 84 10.89 19.29 -1.81
N ASN A 85 10.46 20.27 -2.61
CA ASN A 85 9.88 21.51 -2.11
C ASN A 85 8.50 21.27 -1.50
N GLY A 86 7.68 20.44 -2.16
CA GLY A 86 6.37 20.02 -1.64
C GLY A 86 6.48 19.33 -0.29
N ALA A 87 7.44 18.40 -0.14
CA ALA A 87 7.71 17.74 1.14
C ALA A 87 8.06 18.75 2.24
N ARG A 88 9.00 19.67 1.98
CA ARG A 88 9.41 20.71 2.94
C ARG A 88 8.28 21.65 3.33
N GLN A 89 7.48 22.09 2.37
CA GLN A 89 6.49 23.13 2.61
C GLN A 89 5.20 22.60 3.23
N TRP A 90 4.81 21.37 2.90
CA TRP A 90 3.45 20.89 3.18
C TRP A 90 3.37 19.62 4.02
N MET A 91 4.49 18.94 4.30
CA MET A 91 4.45 17.68 5.05
C MET A 91 4.80 17.81 6.53
N GLU A 92 5.20 18.99 7.02
CA GLU A 92 5.65 19.17 8.42
C GLU A 92 4.59 18.76 9.44
N ASN A 93 3.34 19.18 9.24
CA ASN A 93 2.22 18.84 10.12
C ASN A 93 1.91 17.34 10.13
N TYR A 94 2.29 16.60 9.08
CA TYR A 94 2.08 15.15 8.98
C TYR A 94 3.13 14.36 9.78
N ILE A 95 4.29 14.98 10.08
CA ILE A 95 5.35 14.35 10.89
C ILE A 95 4.84 14.11 12.31
N THR A 96 4.04 15.03 12.84
CA THR A 96 3.55 15.03 14.22
C THR A 96 2.04 14.81 14.34
N GLN A 97 1.37 14.38 13.27
CA GLN A 97 -0.07 14.16 13.24
C GLN A 97 -0.48 12.97 14.11
N THR A 98 -0.95 13.23 15.33
CA THR A 98 -1.38 12.17 16.26
C THR A 98 -2.78 11.64 15.97
N GLY A 99 -3.53 12.21 15.02
CA GLY A 99 -4.93 11.85 14.74
C GLY A 99 -5.11 10.59 13.89
N VAL A 100 -4.09 10.20 13.12
CA VAL A 100 -4.18 9.11 12.12
C VAL A 100 -2.98 8.17 12.22
N HIS A 101 -3.05 7.02 11.55
CA HIS A 101 -1.99 6.00 11.49
C HIS A 101 -1.22 6.01 10.15
N ASP A 102 -1.52 6.99 9.28
CA ASP A 102 -1.08 7.09 7.89
C ASP A 102 0.33 7.66 7.71
N HIS A 103 1.15 7.66 8.76
CA HIS A 103 2.52 8.17 8.71
C HIS A 103 3.38 7.41 7.69
N GLY A 104 3.23 6.09 7.62
CA GLY A 104 3.86 5.29 6.58
C GLY A 104 3.45 5.72 5.17
N PHE A 105 2.19 6.11 4.93
CA PHE A 105 1.73 6.58 3.62
C PHE A 105 2.25 7.98 3.29
N ASN A 106 2.33 8.86 4.29
CA ASN A 106 2.71 10.25 4.06
C ASN A 106 4.23 10.47 4.07
N ILE A 107 4.87 10.12 5.18
CA ILE A 107 6.26 10.50 5.47
C ILE A 107 7.26 9.59 4.77
N ILE A 108 6.98 8.28 4.63
CA ILE A 108 7.89 7.41 3.87
C ILE A 108 7.81 7.67 2.36
N SER A 109 6.61 7.93 1.82
CA SER A 109 6.45 8.27 0.39
C SER A 109 7.15 9.57 -0.01
N THR A 110 7.44 10.45 0.94
CA THR A 110 8.14 11.73 0.73
C THR A 110 9.57 11.69 1.25
N PHE A 111 9.76 11.96 2.54
CA PHE A 111 11.07 11.99 3.19
C PHE A 111 11.81 10.65 3.12
N GLY A 112 11.09 9.52 3.10
CA GLY A 112 11.69 8.21 2.89
C GLY A 112 12.30 8.05 1.51
N ASN A 113 11.61 8.51 0.45
CA ASN A 113 12.16 8.54 -0.91
C ASN A 113 13.37 9.47 -1.02
N LEU A 114 13.31 10.67 -0.41
CA LEU A 114 14.45 11.60 -0.39
C LEU A 114 15.66 11.00 0.32
N ALA A 115 15.48 10.45 1.53
CA ALA A 115 16.56 9.83 2.29
C ALA A 115 17.19 8.64 1.55
N ARG A 116 16.34 7.77 0.96
CA ARG A 116 16.80 6.65 0.13
C ARG A 116 17.62 7.12 -1.06
N MET A 117 17.13 8.09 -1.83
CA MET A 117 17.86 8.59 -3.01
C MET A 117 19.18 9.28 -2.64
N VAL A 118 19.27 9.93 -1.48
CA VAL A 118 20.55 10.43 -0.96
C VAL A 118 21.51 9.27 -0.69
N ARG A 119 21.05 8.23 0.01
CA ARG A 119 21.88 7.06 0.34
C ARG A 119 22.30 6.26 -0.89
N GLU A 120 21.43 6.15 -1.89
CA GLU A 120 21.75 5.55 -3.20
C GLU A 120 22.70 6.43 -4.05
N GLY A 121 22.98 7.67 -3.63
CA GLY A 121 23.79 8.61 -4.41
C GLY A 121 23.08 9.19 -5.63
N LYS A 122 21.77 8.98 -5.78
CA LYS A 122 20.95 9.51 -6.89
C LYS A 122 20.74 11.02 -6.79
N ILE A 123 20.77 11.57 -5.58
CA ILE A 123 20.66 13.02 -5.34
C ILE A 123 21.70 13.51 -4.35
N GLN A 124 22.09 14.77 -4.51
CA GLN A 124 22.88 15.49 -3.50
C GLN A 124 21.93 16.21 -2.53
N ALA A 125 22.31 16.18 -1.25
CA ALA A 125 21.64 16.90 -0.17
C ALA A 125 22.68 17.40 0.82
N SER A 126 22.55 18.65 1.26
CA SER A 126 23.39 19.23 2.30
C SER A 126 23.23 18.48 3.63
N ARG A 127 24.20 18.61 4.55
CA ARG A 127 24.09 17.97 5.87
C ARG A 127 22.80 18.37 6.62
N PRO A 128 22.40 19.66 6.66
CA PRO A 128 21.12 20.04 7.26
C PRO A 128 19.89 19.41 6.60
N GLU A 129 19.90 19.20 5.29
CA GLU A 129 18.81 18.49 4.59
C GLU A 129 18.72 17.02 5.03
N GLN A 130 19.85 16.33 5.11
CA GLN A 130 19.89 14.94 5.55
C GLN A 130 19.45 14.79 7.01
N ASP A 131 19.89 15.70 7.87
CA ASP A 131 19.50 15.73 9.29
C ASP A 131 17.98 15.98 9.41
N TYR A 132 17.41 16.86 8.57
CA TYR A 132 15.96 17.12 8.53
C TYR A 132 15.16 15.89 8.09
N TYR A 133 15.57 15.20 7.01
CA TYR A 133 14.90 13.98 6.56
C TYR A 133 14.96 12.90 7.64
N THR A 134 16.11 12.74 8.29
CA THR A 134 16.31 11.80 9.39
C THR A 134 15.40 12.13 10.57
N LEU A 135 15.30 13.40 10.97
CA LEU A 135 14.43 13.84 12.06
C LEU A 135 12.95 13.60 11.73
N ALA A 136 12.52 13.90 10.51
CA ALA A 136 11.16 13.66 10.04
C ALA A 136 10.78 12.18 10.14
N LEU A 137 11.66 11.29 9.64
CA LEU A 137 11.45 9.84 9.66
C LEU A 137 11.41 9.29 11.10
N ARG A 138 12.37 9.66 11.94
CA ARG A 138 12.42 9.24 13.35
C ARG A 138 11.19 9.70 14.12
N THR A 139 10.85 10.98 14.00
CA THR A 139 9.71 11.58 14.71
C THR A 139 8.41 10.92 14.28
N SER A 140 8.20 10.76 12.98
CA SER A 140 6.98 10.15 12.44
C SER A 140 6.78 8.69 12.88
N GLY A 141 7.85 7.89 12.93
CA GLY A 141 7.76 6.51 13.43
C GLY A 141 7.45 6.45 14.92
N ALA A 142 8.02 7.34 15.73
CA ALA A 142 7.72 7.42 17.16
C ALA A 142 6.27 7.89 17.42
N VAL A 143 5.78 8.88 16.68
CA VAL A 143 4.39 9.38 16.79
C VAL A 143 3.39 8.30 16.41
N GLN A 144 3.62 7.58 15.30
CA GLN A 144 2.75 6.45 14.94
C GLN A 144 2.77 5.36 16.01
N ALA A 145 3.94 5.02 16.57
CA ALA A 145 4.07 4.01 17.62
C ALA A 145 3.41 4.38 18.95
N ALA A 146 3.19 5.68 19.21
CA ALA A 146 2.51 6.16 20.40
C ALA A 146 1.00 5.88 20.37
N ARG A 147 0.42 5.60 19.20
CA ARG A 147 -1.00 5.27 19.04
C ARG A 147 -1.27 3.81 19.40
N TRP A 148 -1.03 3.42 20.65
CA TRP A 148 -1.03 2.01 21.06
C TRP A 148 -2.26 1.56 21.84
N SER A 149 -2.82 0.41 21.45
CA SER A 149 -3.83 -0.34 22.21
C SER A 149 -3.30 -1.72 22.59
N ARG A 150 -3.63 -2.18 23.81
CA ARG A 150 -3.27 -3.52 24.29
C ARG A 150 -4.35 -4.54 23.96
N THR A 151 -3.93 -5.76 23.64
CA THR A 151 -4.82 -6.92 23.51
C THR A 151 -4.79 -7.76 24.79
N SER A 152 -5.85 -8.55 25.03
CA SER A 152 -6.00 -9.31 26.28
C SER A 152 -5.00 -10.45 26.45
N ASP A 153 -4.32 -10.85 25.38
CA ASP A 153 -3.25 -11.84 25.36
C ASP A 153 -1.85 -11.25 25.61
N GLY A 154 -1.77 -9.96 25.97
CA GLY A 154 -0.52 -9.29 26.32
C GLY A 154 0.19 -8.59 25.16
N GLY A 155 -0.28 -8.75 23.92
CA GLY A 155 0.21 -8.01 22.76
C GLY A 155 -0.42 -6.62 22.62
N GLY A 156 -0.50 -6.15 21.38
CA GLY A 156 -1.25 -4.94 21.06
C GLY A 156 -1.08 -4.52 19.60
N TYR A 157 -1.66 -3.37 19.29
CA TYR A 157 -1.68 -2.84 17.93
C TYR A 157 -1.69 -1.31 17.93
N ILE A 158 -1.19 -0.75 16.83
CA ILE A 158 -1.37 0.65 16.48
C ILE A 158 -2.82 0.86 16.04
N TYR A 159 -3.59 1.67 16.77
CA TYR A 159 -5.01 1.84 16.48
C TYR A 159 -5.28 2.84 15.36
N SER A 160 -6.34 2.58 14.59
CA SER A 160 -6.72 3.38 13.41
C SER A 160 -7.28 4.76 13.80
N PHE A 161 -7.55 5.62 12.82
CA PHE A 161 -8.19 6.92 13.06
C PHE A 161 -9.55 6.80 13.77
N ASN A 162 -10.20 5.62 13.71
CA ASN A 162 -11.48 5.36 14.34
C ASN A 162 -11.39 5.33 15.88
N GLY A 163 -10.19 5.07 16.43
CA GLY A 163 -9.92 5.15 17.86
C GLY A 163 -9.35 3.86 18.46
N PRO A 164 -9.07 3.83 19.79
CA PRO A 164 -8.34 2.75 20.46
C PRO A 164 -8.97 1.36 20.38
N HIS A 165 -10.23 1.22 19.95
CA HIS A 165 -10.90 -0.06 19.76
C HIS A 165 -10.63 -0.69 18.37
N SER A 166 -10.00 0.03 17.46
CA SER A 166 -10.02 -0.28 16.03
C SER A 166 -8.64 -0.60 15.47
N LEU A 167 -8.50 -1.78 14.87
CA LEU A 167 -7.35 -2.20 14.06
C LEU A 167 -7.80 -2.29 12.60
N PHE A 168 -7.35 -1.37 11.75
CA PHE A 168 -7.56 -1.47 10.30
C PHE A 168 -6.45 -2.27 9.65
N VAL A 169 -6.73 -3.00 8.57
CA VAL A 169 -5.70 -3.80 7.90
C VAL A 169 -4.63 -2.97 7.18
N ASP A 170 -4.93 -1.76 6.71
CA ASP A 170 -3.97 -0.85 6.06
C ASP A 170 -2.80 -0.43 6.97
N THR A 171 -2.99 -0.47 8.29
CA THR A 171 -1.93 -0.23 9.28
C THR A 171 -0.71 -1.15 9.12
N ILE A 172 -0.88 -2.37 8.58
CA ILE A 172 0.25 -3.27 8.27
C ILE A 172 1.17 -2.66 7.22
N ARG A 173 0.61 -1.92 6.26
CA ARG A 173 1.36 -1.24 5.22
C ARG A 173 2.04 0.01 5.75
N SER A 174 1.50 0.65 6.79
CA SER A 174 2.09 1.86 7.36
C SER A 174 3.21 1.59 8.37
N LEU A 175 3.40 0.33 8.81
CA LEU A 175 4.48 -0.10 9.70
C LEU A 175 5.88 0.21 9.19
N ARG A 176 6.06 0.38 7.88
CA ARG A 176 7.33 0.87 7.31
C ARG A 176 7.86 2.14 7.96
N SER A 177 6.98 2.98 8.55
CA SER A 177 7.37 4.15 9.34
C SER A 177 8.16 3.76 10.60
N LEU A 178 7.68 2.77 11.35
CA LEU A 178 8.36 2.25 12.55
C LEU A 178 9.65 1.51 12.17
N ALA A 179 9.62 0.71 11.11
CA ALA A 179 10.79 -0.01 10.62
C ALA A 179 11.94 0.94 10.29
N VAL A 180 11.68 1.98 9.49
CA VAL A 180 12.69 2.98 9.12
C VAL A 180 13.17 3.75 10.36
N ALA A 181 12.26 4.24 11.20
CA ALA A 181 12.64 4.96 12.41
C ALA A 181 13.50 4.10 13.35
N HIS A 182 13.19 2.80 13.47
CA HIS A 182 13.98 1.85 14.24
C HIS A 182 15.41 1.71 13.68
N LYS A 183 15.58 1.56 12.36
CA LYS A 183 16.92 1.50 11.74
C LYS A 183 17.73 2.76 11.93
N LEU A 184 17.06 3.91 11.96
CA LEU A 184 17.67 5.20 12.30
C LEU A 184 17.96 5.34 13.80
N GLY A 185 17.74 4.30 14.61
CA GLY A 185 18.04 4.26 16.04
C GLY A 185 17.04 5.03 16.90
N GLN A 186 15.80 5.24 16.43
CA GLN A 186 14.76 5.90 17.22
C GLN A 186 14.13 4.93 18.24
N ALA A 187 13.76 5.49 19.38
CA ALA A 187 12.82 4.89 20.32
C ALA A 187 11.69 5.88 20.64
N LEU A 188 10.56 5.37 21.11
CA LEU A 188 9.52 6.18 21.74
C LEU A 188 9.84 6.27 23.24
N TYR A 189 9.66 7.44 23.85
CA TYR A 189 9.73 7.62 25.30
C TYR A 189 8.34 7.99 25.80
N GLU A 190 7.79 7.16 26.68
CA GLU A 190 6.50 7.38 27.34
C GLU A 190 6.73 7.93 28.77
N GLU A 191 5.66 8.06 29.55
CA GLU A 191 5.72 8.57 30.93
C GLU A 191 6.82 7.90 31.78
N SER A 192 7.45 8.69 32.65
CA SER A 192 8.59 8.27 33.49
C SER A 192 9.80 7.78 32.67
N ASP A 193 10.06 8.43 31.52
CA ASP A 193 11.15 8.13 30.59
C ASP A 193 11.17 6.65 30.13
N ARG A 194 10.01 5.99 30.14
CA ARG A 194 9.93 4.60 29.73
C ARG A 194 10.20 4.49 28.25
N ARG A 195 11.38 3.97 27.90
CA ARG A 195 11.77 3.66 26.54
C ARG A 195 10.93 2.51 25.99
N VAL A 196 10.32 2.72 24.83
CA VAL A 196 9.52 1.75 24.07
C VAL A 196 10.23 1.42 22.76
N SER A 197 10.38 0.13 22.51
CA SER A 197 10.98 -0.38 21.28
C SER A 197 10.00 -0.26 20.10
N LEU A 198 10.42 0.44 19.05
CA LEU A 198 9.63 0.52 17.81
C LEU A 198 9.57 -0.85 17.10
N LEU A 199 10.62 -1.66 17.21
CA LEU A 199 10.65 -3.03 16.68
C LEU A 199 9.63 -3.93 17.39
N GLU A 200 9.54 -3.84 18.71
CA GLU A 200 8.55 -4.60 19.49
C GLU A 200 7.12 -4.22 19.09
N ARG A 201 6.83 -2.91 19.00
CA ARG A 201 5.54 -2.38 18.56
C ARG A 201 5.17 -2.87 17.17
N LEU A 202 6.12 -2.86 16.24
CA LEU A 202 5.96 -3.36 14.88
C LEU A 202 5.62 -4.86 14.87
N ILE A 203 6.41 -5.69 15.57
CA ILE A 203 6.19 -7.15 15.60
C ILE A 203 4.82 -7.48 16.20
N GLN A 204 4.50 -6.91 17.37
CA GLN A 204 3.22 -7.15 18.04
C GLN A 204 2.03 -6.72 17.19
N HIS A 205 2.13 -5.55 16.53
CA HIS A 205 1.08 -5.08 15.63
C HIS A 205 0.91 -6.01 14.43
N ALA A 206 2.00 -6.42 13.78
CA ALA A 206 1.94 -7.32 12.63
C ALA A 206 1.39 -8.71 13.01
N GLU A 207 1.77 -9.25 14.18
CA GLU A 207 1.17 -10.47 14.74
C GLU A 207 -0.33 -10.30 15.01
N ALA A 208 -0.77 -9.15 15.54
CA ALA A 208 -2.17 -8.85 15.77
C ALA A 208 -2.96 -8.78 14.44
N THR A 209 -2.44 -8.08 13.43
CA THR A 209 -3.09 -8.01 12.10
C THR A 209 -3.16 -9.38 11.44
N ALA A 210 -2.09 -10.18 11.51
CA ALA A 210 -2.08 -11.55 10.99
C ALA A 210 -3.11 -12.44 11.71
N ARG A 211 -3.29 -12.25 13.02
CA ARG A 211 -4.23 -13.05 13.81
C ARG A 211 -5.68 -12.64 13.62
N TYR A 212 -5.98 -11.34 13.63
CA TYR A 212 -7.35 -10.85 13.75
C TYR A 212 -7.95 -10.38 12.43
N SER A 213 -7.11 -9.98 11.47
CA SER A 213 -7.57 -9.46 10.17
C SER A 213 -7.50 -10.50 9.06
N VAL A 214 -6.49 -11.39 9.06
CA VAL A 214 -6.35 -12.46 8.06
C VAL A 214 -7.06 -13.73 8.53
N PHE A 215 -7.79 -14.39 7.63
CA PHE A 215 -8.50 -15.66 7.85
C PHE A 215 -7.70 -16.80 7.20
N TYR A 216 -7.77 -18.01 7.77
CA TYR A 216 -6.87 -19.12 7.39
C TYR A 216 -7.60 -20.39 6.97
N GLY A 217 -8.93 -20.45 7.09
CA GLY A 217 -9.69 -21.67 6.80
C GLY A 217 -9.47 -22.75 7.86
N GLU A 218 -9.26 -22.36 9.11
CA GLU A 218 -8.90 -23.25 10.23
C GLU A 218 -10.02 -23.30 11.28
N GLY A 219 -11.24 -22.98 10.88
CA GLY A 219 -12.43 -23.09 11.71
C GLY A 219 -12.58 -21.96 12.73
N ARG A 220 -12.08 -20.75 12.43
CA ARG A 220 -12.34 -19.55 13.25
C ARG A 220 -13.84 -19.31 13.41
N ASP A 221 -14.59 -19.40 12.32
CA ASP A 221 -16.04 -19.29 12.24
C ASP A 221 -16.56 -19.90 10.92
N ALA A 222 -17.88 -19.83 10.68
CA ALA A 222 -18.52 -20.42 9.51
C ALA A 222 -18.16 -19.75 8.17
N TYR A 223 -17.53 -18.57 8.19
CA TYR A 223 -17.09 -17.81 7.02
C TYR A 223 -15.56 -17.71 6.94
N ASP A 224 -14.84 -18.59 7.64
CA ASP A 224 -13.38 -18.65 7.62
C ASP A 224 -12.88 -19.27 6.32
N VAL A 225 -12.59 -18.40 5.35
CA VAL A 225 -11.97 -18.75 4.06
C VAL A 225 -10.51 -18.30 4.08
N ARG A 226 -9.59 -19.19 3.72
CA ARG A 226 -8.15 -18.90 3.74
C ARG A 226 -7.83 -17.67 2.87
N GLY A 227 -7.11 -16.72 3.45
CA GLY A 227 -6.67 -15.50 2.79
C GLY A 227 -7.71 -14.39 2.66
N ARG A 228 -8.95 -14.66 3.07
CA ARG A 228 -9.97 -13.63 3.29
C ARG A 228 -9.43 -12.62 4.31
N VAL A 229 -9.70 -11.35 4.10
CA VAL A 229 -9.24 -10.26 4.98
C VAL A 229 -10.42 -9.45 5.49
N ALA A 230 -10.51 -9.26 6.80
CA ALA A 230 -11.37 -8.25 7.40
C ALA A 230 -10.73 -6.88 7.23
N HIS A 231 -11.53 -5.89 6.85
CA HIS A 231 -11.06 -4.52 6.70
C HIS A 231 -10.68 -3.92 8.07
N GLU A 232 -11.52 -4.15 9.08
CA GLU A 232 -11.32 -3.66 10.44
C GLU A 232 -11.59 -4.78 11.45
N SER A 233 -10.82 -4.79 12.53
CA SER A 233 -10.97 -5.70 13.67
C SER A 233 -11.24 -4.87 14.94
N ILE A 234 -12.34 -5.17 15.63
CA ILE A 234 -12.81 -4.40 16.80
C ILE A 234 -12.42 -5.09 18.10
N PHE A 235 -11.92 -4.32 19.05
CA PHE A 235 -11.55 -4.76 20.40
C PHE A 235 -12.25 -3.93 21.46
N ASN A 236 -12.37 -4.48 22.66
CA ASN A 236 -12.79 -3.71 23.81
C ASN A 236 -11.61 -2.91 24.37
N PRO A 237 -11.68 -1.56 24.41
CA PRO A 237 -10.55 -0.75 24.85
C PRO A 237 -10.25 -0.85 26.35
N LYS A 238 -11.18 -1.35 27.17
CA LYS A 238 -11.00 -1.51 28.62
C LYS A 238 -10.19 -2.76 28.96
N ASN A 239 -10.37 -3.86 28.24
CA ASN A 239 -9.76 -5.14 28.58
C ASN A 239 -9.00 -5.83 27.44
N GLY A 240 -8.95 -5.24 26.24
CA GLY A 240 -8.21 -5.76 25.10
C GLY A 240 -8.84 -6.99 24.41
N ASN A 241 -10.05 -7.42 24.82
CA ASN A 241 -10.69 -8.57 24.19
C ASN A 241 -11.16 -8.24 22.76
N TYR A 242 -10.83 -9.11 21.81
CA TYR A 242 -11.41 -9.07 20.46
C TYR A 242 -12.93 -9.22 20.51
N ARG A 243 -13.63 -8.50 19.64
CA ARG A 243 -15.10 -8.48 19.54
C ARG A 243 -15.58 -9.10 18.24
N CYS A 244 -15.20 -8.51 17.10
CA CYS A 244 -15.70 -8.93 15.79
C CYS A 244 -14.89 -8.30 14.65
N PRO A 245 -15.00 -8.85 13.43
CA PRO A 245 -14.63 -8.13 12.23
C PRO A 245 -15.64 -6.98 11.97
N SER A 246 -15.19 -5.96 11.26
CA SER A 246 -15.94 -4.77 10.86
C SER A 246 -15.44 -4.30 9.49
N THR A 247 -16.10 -3.29 8.93
CA THR A 247 -15.65 -2.59 7.73
C THR A 247 -16.23 -1.19 7.68
N GLN A 248 -15.47 -0.22 7.15
CA GLN A 248 -15.99 1.07 6.73
C GLN A 248 -16.19 1.17 5.20
N GLN A 249 -15.27 0.63 4.40
CA GLN A 249 -15.25 0.81 2.95
C GLN A 249 -15.70 -0.43 2.16
N GLY A 250 -15.54 -1.63 2.70
CA GLY A 250 -16.04 -2.88 2.14
C GLY A 250 -17.55 -3.06 2.27
N TYR A 251 -18.11 -3.99 1.51
CA TYR A 251 -19.54 -4.30 1.50
C TYR A 251 -20.02 -4.89 2.82
N SER A 252 -19.26 -5.83 3.40
CA SER A 252 -19.66 -6.55 4.62
C SER A 252 -18.44 -6.90 5.47
N PRO A 253 -18.57 -6.95 6.81
CA PRO A 253 -17.54 -7.52 7.69
C PRO A 253 -17.19 -8.98 7.39
N PHE A 254 -18.02 -9.68 6.59
CA PHE A 254 -17.85 -11.06 6.16
C PHE A 254 -17.45 -11.21 4.68
N SER A 255 -17.31 -10.11 3.94
CA SER A 255 -16.72 -10.12 2.58
C SER A 255 -15.25 -9.67 2.61
N THR A 256 -14.59 -9.55 1.45
CA THR A 256 -13.24 -8.99 1.37
C THR A 256 -13.22 -7.79 0.44
N TRP A 257 -13.05 -6.61 1.04
CA TRP A 257 -12.72 -5.40 0.32
C TRP A 257 -11.32 -5.53 -0.29
N THR A 258 -11.22 -5.43 -1.61
CA THR A 258 -10.03 -5.91 -2.33
C THR A 258 -8.82 -5.00 -2.16
N ARG A 259 -9.00 -3.71 -1.87
CA ARG A 259 -7.90 -2.85 -1.46
C ARG A 259 -7.38 -3.17 -0.05
N GLY A 260 -8.25 -3.54 0.88
CA GLY A 260 -7.82 -4.02 2.21
C GLY A 260 -6.99 -5.30 2.12
N LEU A 261 -7.38 -6.22 1.24
CA LEU A 261 -6.59 -7.40 0.88
C LEU A 261 -5.23 -7.00 0.29
N ALA A 262 -5.21 -6.07 -0.67
CA ALA A 262 -3.97 -5.61 -1.29
C ALA A 262 -3.00 -4.98 -0.28
N TRP A 263 -3.51 -4.22 0.71
CA TRP A 263 -2.69 -3.70 1.80
C TRP A 263 -2.07 -4.79 2.67
N ALA A 264 -2.80 -5.86 2.95
CA ALA A 264 -2.25 -7.01 3.67
C ALA A 264 -1.11 -7.66 2.88
N ILE A 265 -1.31 -7.93 1.59
CA ILE A 265 -0.28 -8.55 0.71
C ILE A 265 0.98 -7.70 0.72
N LEU A 266 0.85 -6.40 0.44
CA LEU A 266 2.01 -5.50 0.35
C LEU A 266 2.66 -5.26 1.71
N GLY A 267 1.89 -5.04 2.78
CA GLY A 267 2.42 -4.80 4.10
C GLY A 267 3.21 -5.99 4.64
N PHE A 268 2.65 -7.21 4.62
CA PHE A 268 3.40 -8.38 5.08
C PHE A 268 4.64 -8.67 4.22
N ALA A 269 4.59 -8.42 2.90
CA ALA A 269 5.75 -8.55 2.04
C ALA A 269 6.86 -7.54 2.41
N GLU A 270 6.51 -6.31 2.73
CA GLU A 270 7.48 -5.30 3.19
C GLU A 270 8.03 -5.60 4.58
N GLU A 271 7.22 -6.13 5.51
CA GLU A 271 7.73 -6.56 6.81
C GLU A 271 8.76 -7.70 6.67
N LEU A 272 8.54 -8.64 5.73
CA LEU A 272 9.54 -9.66 5.39
C LEU A 272 10.83 -9.06 4.81
N GLU A 273 10.72 -8.04 3.96
CA GLU A 273 11.89 -7.30 3.45
C GLU A 273 12.64 -6.61 4.58
N PHE A 274 11.93 -5.95 5.51
CA PHE A 274 12.53 -5.28 6.66
C PHE A 274 13.28 -6.28 7.54
N ILE A 275 12.62 -7.36 7.96
CA ILE A 275 13.20 -8.43 8.78
C ILE A 275 14.45 -9.01 8.09
N HIS A 276 14.43 -9.14 6.77
CA HIS A 276 15.58 -9.61 6.01
C HIS A 276 16.84 -8.76 6.24
N THR A 277 16.67 -7.44 6.40
CA THR A 277 17.78 -6.50 6.60
C THR A 277 18.29 -6.40 8.04
N MET A 278 17.65 -7.08 8.99
CA MET A 278 17.96 -6.99 10.40
C MET A 278 18.79 -8.19 10.89
N PRO A 279 19.69 -8.00 11.87
CA PRO A 279 20.38 -9.09 12.56
C PRO A 279 19.39 -10.02 13.26
N SER A 280 19.68 -11.34 13.27
CA SER A 280 18.77 -12.34 13.85
C SER A 280 18.63 -12.19 15.37
N GLU A 281 19.66 -11.70 16.04
CA GLU A 281 19.73 -11.45 17.47
C GLU A 281 18.70 -10.42 17.95
N ASP A 282 18.34 -9.43 17.12
CA ASP A 282 17.34 -8.40 17.44
C ASP A 282 15.95 -8.99 17.67
N PHE A 283 15.71 -10.22 17.19
CA PHE A 283 14.44 -10.93 17.32
C PHE A 283 14.39 -11.90 18.52
N SER A 284 15.50 -12.09 19.23
CA SER A 284 15.59 -13.10 20.30
C SER A 284 14.57 -12.88 21.41
N ALA A 285 14.34 -11.62 21.79
CA ALA A 285 13.37 -11.23 22.81
C ALA A 285 11.90 -11.47 22.40
N PHE A 286 11.65 -11.74 21.12
CA PHE A 286 10.31 -11.85 20.53
C PHE A 286 9.98 -13.27 20.04
N GLY A 287 10.77 -14.26 20.45
CA GLY A 287 10.60 -15.67 20.07
C GLY A 287 11.43 -16.09 18.86
N GLY A 288 12.37 -15.26 18.43
CA GLY A 288 13.32 -15.55 17.35
C GLY A 288 12.80 -15.19 15.96
N ARG A 289 13.75 -14.97 15.04
CA ARG A 289 13.50 -14.56 13.66
C ARG A 289 12.55 -15.51 12.92
N ASP A 290 12.77 -16.82 13.04
CA ASP A 290 11.99 -17.83 12.32
C ASP A 290 10.50 -17.80 12.64
N LYS A 291 10.15 -17.58 13.93
CA LYS A 291 8.75 -17.46 14.36
C LYS A 291 8.07 -16.25 13.70
N ILE A 292 8.75 -15.11 13.71
CA ILE A 292 8.23 -13.84 13.20
C ILE A 292 8.10 -13.94 11.68
N GLU A 293 9.16 -14.36 10.99
CA GLU A 293 9.14 -14.56 9.54
C GLU A 293 8.07 -15.56 9.11
N SER A 294 7.91 -16.67 9.82
CA SER A 294 6.86 -17.67 9.54
C SER A 294 5.46 -17.08 9.67
N THR A 295 5.24 -16.24 10.69
CA THR A 295 3.96 -15.54 10.88
C THR A 295 3.66 -14.58 9.73
N MET A 296 4.63 -13.75 9.33
CA MET A 296 4.44 -12.80 8.21
C MET A 296 4.29 -13.52 6.88
N LEU A 297 5.09 -14.57 6.63
CA LEU A 297 5.05 -15.35 5.42
C LEU A 297 3.70 -16.06 5.26
N ARG A 298 3.20 -16.69 6.33
CA ARG A 298 1.89 -17.36 6.32
C ARG A 298 0.77 -16.39 5.97
N ALA A 299 0.78 -15.18 6.53
CA ALA A 299 -0.22 -14.15 6.25
C ALA A 299 -0.10 -13.61 4.80
N ALA A 300 1.12 -13.35 4.34
CA ALA A 300 1.39 -12.88 2.98
C ALA A 300 0.95 -13.91 1.92
N GLU A 301 1.26 -15.18 2.12
CA GLU A 301 0.88 -16.26 1.20
C GLU A 301 -0.63 -16.50 1.20
N ALA A 302 -1.27 -16.50 2.37
CA ALA A 302 -2.72 -16.64 2.46
C ALA A 302 -3.43 -15.56 1.65
N THR A 303 -3.06 -14.31 1.86
CA THR A 303 -3.68 -13.16 1.18
C THR A 303 -3.34 -13.12 -0.31
N ALA A 304 -2.10 -13.44 -0.69
CA ALA A 304 -1.69 -13.52 -2.09
C ALA A 304 -2.42 -14.62 -2.87
N ASP A 305 -2.55 -15.82 -2.30
CA ASP A 305 -3.28 -16.92 -2.93
C ASP A 305 -4.76 -16.55 -3.12
N PHE A 306 -5.41 -15.98 -2.09
CA PHE A 306 -6.79 -15.56 -2.17
C PHE A 306 -7.01 -14.50 -3.26
N TYR A 307 -6.10 -13.54 -3.40
CA TYR A 307 -6.13 -12.56 -4.49
C TYR A 307 -6.07 -13.24 -5.86
N ILE A 308 -5.14 -14.17 -6.06
CA ILE A 308 -4.99 -14.91 -7.34
C ILE A 308 -6.27 -15.68 -7.66
N GLU A 309 -6.87 -16.33 -6.67
CA GLU A 309 -8.06 -17.17 -6.82
C GLU A 309 -9.34 -16.35 -7.05
N HIS A 310 -9.47 -15.18 -6.42
CA HIS A 310 -10.70 -14.37 -6.41
C HIS A 310 -10.64 -13.11 -7.28
N THR A 311 -9.66 -13.04 -8.19
CA THR A 311 -9.53 -11.95 -9.18
C THR A 311 -9.86 -12.45 -10.59
N PRO A 312 -10.49 -11.62 -11.46
CA PRO A 312 -10.65 -11.89 -12.88
C PRO A 312 -9.33 -12.22 -13.61
N THR A 313 -9.43 -12.79 -14.81
CA THR A 313 -8.28 -13.42 -15.49
C THR A 313 -7.15 -12.45 -15.87
N ASP A 314 -7.45 -11.15 -15.95
CA ASP A 314 -6.54 -10.06 -16.28
C ASP A 314 -5.84 -9.46 -15.05
N GLY A 315 -6.24 -9.86 -13.84
CA GLY A 315 -5.62 -9.42 -12.60
C GLY A 315 -6.15 -8.10 -12.05
N VAL A 316 -7.31 -7.60 -12.51
CA VAL A 316 -7.93 -6.42 -11.90
C VAL A 316 -9.19 -6.82 -11.13
N PRO A 317 -9.23 -6.67 -9.79
CA PRO A 317 -10.33 -7.17 -8.98
C PRO A 317 -11.55 -6.24 -9.02
N TYR A 318 -12.72 -6.81 -8.73
CA TYR A 318 -13.87 -6.00 -8.31
C TYR A 318 -13.62 -5.39 -6.93
N TRP A 319 -14.27 -4.27 -6.61
CA TRP A 319 -14.00 -3.51 -5.38
C TRP A 319 -14.17 -4.33 -4.08
N ASP A 320 -15.04 -5.33 -4.08
CA ASP A 320 -15.28 -6.23 -2.95
C ASP A 320 -15.74 -7.61 -3.44
N THR A 321 -15.22 -8.69 -2.87
CA THR A 321 -15.52 -10.08 -3.28
C THR A 321 -16.93 -10.55 -2.92
N GLY A 322 -17.62 -9.84 -2.03
CA GLY A 322 -19.01 -10.13 -1.64
C GLY A 322 -20.01 -9.12 -2.14
N ALA A 323 -19.61 -8.19 -3.03
CA ALA A 323 -20.52 -7.16 -3.54
C ALA A 323 -21.74 -7.81 -4.24
N PRO A 324 -22.98 -7.38 -3.91
CA PRO A 324 -24.18 -8.13 -4.28
C PRO A 324 -24.45 -8.15 -5.78
N GLY A 325 -24.00 -7.13 -6.52
CA GLY A 325 -24.11 -7.07 -7.97
C GLY A 325 -23.22 -8.08 -8.70
N LEU A 326 -22.22 -8.68 -8.03
CA LEU A 326 -21.41 -9.76 -8.61
C LEU A 326 -22.26 -10.97 -9.01
N ALA A 327 -23.36 -11.24 -8.30
CA ALA A 327 -24.30 -12.31 -8.66
C ALA A 327 -24.94 -12.11 -10.05
N ARG A 328 -24.91 -10.88 -10.59
CA ARG A 328 -25.39 -10.54 -11.94
C ARG A 328 -24.29 -10.63 -13.00
N LEU A 329 -23.03 -10.72 -12.57
CA LEU A 329 -21.87 -10.89 -13.42
C LEU A 329 -21.49 -12.38 -13.48
N ALA A 330 -22.30 -13.17 -14.19
CA ALA A 330 -22.04 -14.60 -14.36
C ALA A 330 -20.59 -14.86 -14.81
N ASP A 331 -19.94 -15.82 -14.15
CA ASP A 331 -18.57 -16.26 -14.41
C ASP A 331 -17.53 -15.12 -14.51
N TYR A 332 -17.70 -14.02 -13.74
CA TYR A 332 -16.78 -12.88 -13.79
C TYR A 332 -15.31 -13.24 -13.52
N LEU A 333 -15.07 -14.32 -12.79
CA LEU A 333 -13.72 -14.82 -12.53
C LEU A 333 -13.09 -15.55 -13.72
N SER A 334 -13.84 -16.04 -14.70
CA SER A 334 -13.30 -16.81 -15.83
C SER A 334 -13.00 -15.98 -17.08
N ARG A 335 -13.11 -14.64 -16.98
CA ARG A 335 -12.88 -13.68 -18.06
C ARG A 335 -12.12 -12.46 -17.55
N PRO A 336 -11.63 -11.57 -18.44
CA PRO A 336 -11.10 -10.27 -18.02
C PRO A 336 -12.15 -9.48 -17.25
N SER A 337 -11.70 -8.63 -16.34
CA SER A 337 -12.59 -7.71 -15.66
C SER A 337 -13.18 -6.70 -16.67
N ASP A 338 -14.39 -6.22 -16.39
CA ASP A 338 -15.07 -5.25 -17.26
C ASP A 338 -15.32 -3.96 -16.47
N PRO A 339 -14.48 -2.93 -16.61
CA PRO A 339 -14.68 -1.66 -15.91
C PRO A 339 -15.94 -0.90 -16.39
N PHE A 340 -16.54 -1.31 -17.50
CA PHE A 340 -17.68 -0.64 -18.13
C PHE A 340 -19.02 -1.35 -17.91
N ASN A 341 -19.06 -2.42 -17.11
CA ASN A 341 -20.29 -3.10 -16.75
C ASN A 341 -21.26 -2.20 -15.93
N ASP A 342 -22.47 -2.74 -15.68
CA ASP A 342 -23.61 -2.03 -15.08
C ASP A 342 -23.89 -2.42 -13.62
N PHE A 343 -23.12 -3.34 -13.04
CA PHE A 343 -23.47 -4.01 -11.78
C PHE A 343 -22.50 -3.72 -10.64
N GLU A 344 -21.19 -3.88 -10.85
CA GLU A 344 -20.17 -3.61 -9.83
C GLU A 344 -18.90 -3.00 -10.41
N PRO A 345 -18.31 -1.97 -9.79
CA PRO A 345 -17.07 -1.39 -10.27
C PRO A 345 -15.86 -2.29 -9.96
N VAL A 346 -14.86 -2.21 -10.84
CA VAL A 346 -13.51 -2.71 -10.54
C VAL A 346 -12.76 -1.74 -9.63
N ASP A 347 -11.66 -2.18 -9.02
CA ASP A 347 -10.74 -1.30 -8.31
C ASP A 347 -9.29 -1.54 -8.77
N SER A 348 -8.85 -0.73 -9.72
CA SER A 348 -7.48 -0.77 -10.25
C SER A 348 -6.43 -0.37 -9.22
N SER A 349 -6.79 0.39 -8.19
CA SER A 349 -5.87 0.73 -7.11
C SER A 349 -5.48 -0.49 -6.28
N ALA A 350 -6.44 -1.38 -6.00
CA ALA A 350 -6.17 -2.68 -5.37
C ALA A 350 -5.23 -3.54 -6.24
N ALA A 351 -5.41 -3.53 -7.56
CA ALA A 351 -4.51 -4.24 -8.48
C ALA A 351 -3.08 -3.69 -8.43
N ALA A 352 -2.91 -2.36 -8.45
CA ALA A 352 -1.59 -1.74 -8.38
C ALA A 352 -0.85 -2.13 -7.10
N ILE A 353 -1.52 -2.03 -5.95
CA ILE A 353 -0.97 -2.39 -4.63
C ILE A 353 -0.66 -3.90 -4.55
N ALA A 354 -1.57 -4.75 -5.01
CA ALA A 354 -1.40 -6.20 -4.97
C ALA A 354 -0.24 -6.65 -5.86
N ALA A 355 -0.08 -6.07 -7.06
CA ALA A 355 1.06 -6.36 -7.94
C ALA A 355 2.40 -6.10 -7.25
N GLN A 356 2.51 -4.99 -6.50
CA GLN A 356 3.70 -4.70 -5.71
C GLN A 356 3.93 -5.75 -4.62
N GLY A 357 2.89 -6.08 -3.86
CA GLY A 357 2.98 -7.06 -2.79
C GLY A 357 3.37 -8.44 -3.30
N LEU A 358 2.77 -8.89 -4.40
CA LEU A 358 3.08 -10.16 -5.08
C LEU A 358 4.53 -10.20 -5.58
N TRP A 359 5.02 -9.10 -6.17
CA TRP A 359 6.41 -9.02 -6.63
C TRP A 359 7.39 -9.13 -5.47
N ARG A 360 7.20 -8.32 -4.42
CA ARG A 360 8.05 -8.31 -3.22
C ARG A 360 8.02 -9.66 -2.50
N LEU A 361 6.84 -10.24 -2.28
CA LEU A 361 6.67 -11.55 -1.67
C LEU A 361 7.41 -12.63 -2.46
N GLY A 362 7.23 -12.65 -3.79
CA GLY A 362 7.88 -13.62 -4.66
C GLY A 362 9.40 -13.58 -4.53
N ARG A 363 9.99 -12.38 -4.49
CA ARG A 363 11.43 -12.20 -4.27
C ARG A 363 11.89 -12.66 -2.88
N CYS A 364 11.13 -12.35 -1.85
CA CYS A 364 11.41 -12.81 -0.49
C CYS A 364 11.42 -14.35 -0.39
N ILE A 365 10.52 -15.02 -1.12
CA ILE A 365 10.45 -16.49 -1.16
C ILE A 365 11.59 -17.09 -1.99
N GLU A 366 11.89 -16.54 -3.17
CA GLU A 366 13.00 -17.00 -4.03
C GLU A 366 14.34 -16.96 -3.30
N ARG A 367 14.60 -15.91 -2.50
CA ARG A 367 15.81 -15.79 -1.67
C ARG A 367 15.97 -16.93 -0.65
N ARG A 368 14.89 -17.63 -0.29
CA ARG A 368 14.92 -18.79 0.63
C ARG A 368 15.29 -20.10 -0.07
N GLY A 369 15.50 -20.11 -1.39
CA GLY A 369 16.04 -21.21 -2.18
C GLY A 369 15.06 -22.37 -2.40
N ALA A 370 14.66 -23.08 -1.35
CA ALA A 370 13.86 -24.31 -1.43
C ALA A 370 12.44 -24.11 -2.02
N ARG A 371 11.98 -22.86 -2.15
CA ARG A 371 10.63 -22.48 -2.59
C ARG A 371 10.65 -21.56 -3.81
N ALA A 372 11.70 -21.62 -4.62
CA ALA A 372 11.89 -20.71 -5.76
C ALA A 372 10.70 -20.71 -6.75
N GLU A 373 10.08 -21.88 -7.01
CA GLU A 373 8.91 -21.97 -7.89
C GLU A 373 7.67 -21.28 -7.30
N ASP A 374 7.43 -21.36 -5.99
CA ASP A 374 6.36 -20.61 -5.32
C ASP A 374 6.58 -19.10 -5.49
N GLY A 375 7.82 -18.64 -5.30
CA GLY A 375 8.18 -17.25 -5.49
C GLY A 375 8.03 -16.79 -6.94
N ARG A 376 8.40 -17.64 -7.90
CA ARG A 376 8.21 -17.39 -9.33
C ARG A 376 6.73 -17.22 -9.68
N ARG A 377 5.83 -18.04 -9.12
CA ARG A 377 4.38 -17.92 -9.31
C ARG A 377 3.87 -16.54 -8.91
N TYR A 378 4.27 -16.02 -7.74
CA TYR A 378 3.84 -14.69 -7.29
C TYR A 378 4.42 -13.56 -8.15
N ARG A 379 5.70 -13.64 -8.55
CA ARG A 379 6.29 -12.64 -9.45
C ARG A 379 5.60 -12.61 -10.82
N GLN A 380 5.24 -13.77 -11.36
CA GLN A 380 4.55 -13.85 -12.65
C GLN A 380 3.10 -13.36 -12.55
N ALA A 381 2.43 -13.59 -11.41
CA ALA A 381 1.14 -12.95 -11.13
C ALA A 381 1.27 -11.42 -11.12
N ALA A 382 2.29 -10.87 -10.46
CA ALA A 382 2.56 -9.43 -10.44
C ALA A 382 2.80 -8.85 -11.85
N LEU A 383 3.59 -9.52 -12.68
CA LEU A 383 3.85 -9.10 -14.07
C LEU A 383 2.57 -9.17 -14.92
N THR A 384 1.73 -10.17 -14.70
CA THR A 384 0.43 -10.31 -15.39
C THR A 384 -0.48 -9.13 -15.06
N VAL A 385 -0.59 -8.76 -13.79
CA VAL A 385 -1.36 -7.59 -13.33
C VAL A 385 -0.78 -6.29 -13.88
N ALA A 386 0.56 -6.13 -13.81
CA ALA A 386 1.24 -4.94 -14.30
C ALA A 386 1.03 -4.72 -15.80
N ARG A 387 1.09 -5.78 -16.62
CA ARG A 387 0.78 -5.71 -18.05
C ARG A 387 -0.60 -5.12 -18.31
N THR A 388 -1.60 -5.56 -17.54
CA THR A 388 -2.99 -5.07 -17.68
C THR A 388 -3.11 -3.61 -17.24
N LEU A 389 -2.52 -3.23 -16.10
CA LEU A 389 -2.59 -1.86 -15.57
C LEU A 389 -1.92 -0.82 -16.48
N PHE A 390 -0.81 -1.17 -17.12
CA PHE A 390 -0.08 -0.28 -18.03
C PHE A 390 -0.57 -0.33 -19.49
N ALA A 391 -1.81 -0.79 -19.68
CA ALA A 391 -2.52 -0.78 -20.95
C ALA A 391 -3.90 -0.10 -20.79
N GLU A 392 -4.44 0.41 -21.89
CA GLU A 392 -5.84 0.85 -21.93
C GLU A 392 -6.77 -0.36 -21.73
N PRO A 393 -7.90 -0.22 -21.03
CA PRO A 393 -8.51 1.04 -20.58
C PRO A 393 -8.03 1.55 -19.21
N TYR A 394 -7.11 0.86 -18.53
CA TYR A 394 -6.65 1.27 -17.19
C TYR A 394 -5.65 2.42 -17.22
N LEU A 395 -4.71 2.42 -18.17
CA LEU A 395 -3.77 3.52 -18.34
C LEU A 395 -4.43 4.69 -19.07
N SER A 396 -4.52 5.84 -18.41
CA SER A 396 -5.08 7.06 -18.99
C SER A 396 -4.10 7.73 -19.95
N SER A 397 -4.43 7.68 -21.24
CA SER A 397 -3.74 8.46 -22.29
C SER A 397 -4.36 9.84 -22.56
N ASP A 398 -5.50 10.15 -21.92
CA ASP A 398 -6.23 11.40 -22.12
C ASP A 398 -5.50 12.59 -21.46
N PRO A 399 -5.02 13.61 -22.20
CA PRO A 399 -4.35 14.77 -21.62
C PRO A 399 -5.26 15.64 -20.73
N ALA A 400 -6.59 15.54 -20.85
CA ALA A 400 -7.54 16.27 -20.02
C ALA A 400 -7.78 15.59 -18.64
N HIS A 401 -7.41 14.33 -18.49
CA HIS A 401 -7.59 13.59 -17.23
C HIS A 401 -6.31 13.70 -16.38
N GLN A 402 -6.38 14.18 -15.15
CA GLN A 402 -5.24 14.35 -14.25
C GLN A 402 -4.70 13.04 -13.66
N GLY A 403 -5.52 12.01 -13.53
CA GLY A 403 -5.09 10.69 -13.06
C GLY A 403 -4.38 9.84 -14.12
N LEU A 404 -3.49 8.95 -13.67
CA LEU A 404 -2.72 8.01 -14.50
C LEU A 404 -3.42 6.66 -14.64
N ILE A 405 -3.87 6.05 -13.54
CA ILE A 405 -4.55 4.75 -13.55
C ILE A 405 -6.04 4.92 -13.24
N LEU A 406 -6.88 4.59 -14.21
CA LEU A 406 -8.34 4.73 -14.17
C LEU A 406 -9.01 3.56 -13.47
N HIS A 407 -10.29 3.73 -13.14
CA HIS A 407 -11.16 2.73 -12.52
C HIS A 407 -10.77 2.39 -11.07
N SER A 408 -10.37 3.41 -10.31
CA SER A 408 -10.21 3.33 -8.86
C SER A 408 -11.56 3.55 -8.16
N VAL A 409 -11.76 2.88 -7.02
CA VAL A 409 -12.95 3.06 -6.17
C VAL A 409 -12.52 3.46 -4.77
N TYR A 410 -12.87 4.64 -4.29
CA TYR A 410 -12.53 5.12 -2.96
C TYR A 410 -13.46 4.59 -1.87
N HIS A 411 -14.75 4.91 -1.91
CA HIS A 411 -15.65 4.61 -0.80
C HIS A 411 -17.07 4.29 -1.27
N ARG A 412 -17.21 3.09 -1.84
CA ARG A 412 -18.45 2.63 -2.48
C ARG A 412 -19.68 2.73 -1.58
N PRO A 413 -19.67 2.31 -0.30
CA PRO A 413 -20.84 2.39 0.58
C PRO A 413 -21.32 3.82 0.88
N ARG A 414 -20.46 4.84 0.75
CA ARG A 414 -20.81 6.25 0.98
C ARG A 414 -21.23 6.99 -0.28
N GLY A 415 -21.11 6.36 -1.45
CA GLY A 415 -21.44 6.99 -2.73
C GLY A 415 -20.49 8.15 -3.09
N TRP A 416 -19.24 8.12 -2.64
CA TRP A 416 -18.25 9.18 -2.90
C TRP A 416 -17.53 9.08 -4.25
N ASP A 417 -17.74 7.95 -4.93
CA ASP A 417 -17.15 7.64 -6.22
C ASP A 417 -18.03 8.19 -7.34
N TYR A 418 -17.42 8.91 -8.26
CA TYR A 418 -18.15 9.52 -9.38
C TYR A 418 -18.72 8.45 -10.31
N VAL A 419 -19.99 8.62 -10.67
CA VAL A 419 -20.67 7.81 -11.68
C VAL A 419 -20.88 8.70 -12.90
N PRO A 420 -20.23 8.40 -14.04
CA PRO A 420 -20.45 9.14 -15.28
C PRO A 420 -21.91 9.12 -15.72
N GLU A 421 -22.33 10.16 -16.45
CA GLU A 421 -23.69 10.24 -17.02
C GLU A 421 -23.98 9.01 -17.90
N GLY A 422 -25.18 8.44 -17.74
CA GLY A 422 -25.58 7.22 -18.45
C GLY A 422 -25.03 5.91 -17.87
N ARG A 423 -24.19 5.95 -16.82
CA ARG A 423 -23.67 4.76 -16.13
C ARG A 423 -24.39 4.49 -14.82
N LYS A 424 -24.33 3.24 -14.35
CA LYS A 424 -24.94 2.79 -13.09
C LYS A 424 -23.93 2.59 -11.96
N VAL A 425 -22.65 2.43 -12.31
CA VAL A 425 -21.56 2.20 -11.36
C VAL A 425 -20.36 3.10 -11.67
N PRO A 426 -19.53 3.42 -10.65
CA PRO A 426 -18.34 4.24 -10.81
C PRO A 426 -17.35 3.61 -11.79
N CYS A 427 -16.74 4.46 -12.60
CA CYS A 427 -15.72 4.07 -13.57
C CYS A 427 -15.06 5.32 -14.15
N GLY A 428 -13.87 5.16 -14.72
CA GLY A 428 -13.18 6.22 -15.45
C GLY A 428 -12.45 7.24 -14.57
N GLU A 429 -12.45 7.08 -13.25
CA GLU A 429 -11.72 7.96 -12.32
C GLU A 429 -10.50 7.26 -11.69
N SER A 430 -9.54 8.07 -11.26
CA SER A 430 -8.31 7.66 -10.59
C SER A 430 -8.33 8.00 -9.09
N SER A 431 -7.35 7.46 -8.39
CA SER A 431 -7.08 7.75 -6.99
C SER A 431 -5.61 8.08 -6.80
N MET A 432 -5.29 8.97 -5.86
CA MET A 432 -3.91 9.43 -5.66
C MET A 432 -2.99 8.29 -5.19
N TRP A 433 -3.50 7.36 -4.37
CA TRP A 433 -2.77 6.16 -3.97
C TRP A 433 -2.63 5.16 -5.12
N GLY A 434 -3.67 4.93 -5.93
CA GLY A 434 -3.60 4.03 -7.08
C GLY A 434 -2.53 4.50 -8.08
N ASP A 435 -2.51 5.80 -8.33
CA ASP A 435 -1.51 6.49 -9.13
C ASP A 435 -0.08 6.37 -8.58
N TYR A 436 0.11 6.56 -7.27
CA TYR A 436 1.40 6.42 -6.61
C TYR A 436 1.89 4.96 -6.66
N HIS A 437 1.05 4.00 -6.30
CA HIS A 437 1.42 2.58 -6.25
C HIS A 437 1.66 2.00 -7.66
N ALA A 438 0.98 2.51 -8.69
CA ALA A 438 1.29 2.16 -10.07
C ALA A 438 2.65 2.72 -10.50
N ARG A 439 2.99 3.97 -10.15
CA ARG A 439 4.33 4.53 -10.41
C ARG A 439 5.42 3.76 -9.68
N GLU A 440 5.19 3.41 -8.41
CA GLU A 440 6.14 2.65 -7.60
C GLU A 440 6.31 1.23 -8.16
N MET A 441 5.23 0.57 -8.60
CA MET A 441 5.30 -0.72 -9.31
C MET A 441 6.08 -0.61 -10.64
N ALA A 442 5.79 0.42 -11.44
CA ALA A 442 6.50 0.64 -12.69
C ALA A 442 8.00 0.87 -12.46
N LEU A 443 8.36 1.67 -11.44
CA LEU A 443 9.75 1.92 -11.07
C LEU A 443 10.46 0.64 -10.61
N VAL A 444 9.80 -0.17 -9.79
CA VAL A 444 10.35 -1.47 -9.33
C VAL A 444 10.70 -2.36 -10.52
N LEU A 445 9.76 -2.52 -11.47
CA LEU A 445 10.00 -3.35 -12.66
C LEU A 445 11.02 -2.74 -13.62
N LEU A 446 11.02 -1.41 -13.76
CA LEU A 446 11.94 -0.72 -14.65
C LEU A 446 13.38 -0.81 -14.14
N ARG A 447 13.58 -0.68 -12.83
CA ARG A 447 14.89 -0.92 -12.18
C ARG A 447 15.35 -2.36 -12.39
N ASP A 448 14.47 -3.34 -12.20
CA ASP A 448 14.81 -4.76 -12.42
C ASP A 448 15.23 -5.01 -13.89
N ALA A 449 14.45 -4.51 -14.86
CA ALA A 449 14.73 -4.60 -16.29
C ALA A 449 16.02 -3.86 -16.73
N ARG A 450 16.46 -2.88 -15.94
CA ARG A 450 17.71 -2.12 -16.14
C ARG A 450 18.88 -2.67 -15.31
N HIS A 451 18.64 -3.72 -14.52
CA HIS A 451 19.59 -4.27 -13.56
C HIS A 451 20.13 -3.22 -12.56
N GLU A 452 19.27 -2.29 -12.16
CA GLU A 452 19.54 -1.30 -11.12
C GLU A 452 19.28 -1.86 -9.72
N THR A 453 19.75 -1.14 -8.69
CA THR A 453 19.47 -1.46 -7.29
C THR A 453 17.97 -1.47 -7.00
N ASP A 454 17.53 -2.50 -6.28
CA ASP A 454 16.16 -2.66 -5.82
C ASP A 454 15.59 -1.44 -5.11
N LEU A 455 14.33 -1.12 -5.39
CA LEU A 455 13.59 -0.10 -4.64
C LEU A 455 13.15 -0.64 -3.27
N CYS A 456 13.96 -0.38 -2.24
CA CYS A 456 13.68 -0.76 -0.85
C CYS A 456 13.94 0.38 0.13
N PHE A 457 12.98 0.64 1.03
CA PHE A 457 13.05 1.73 2.01
C PHE A 457 13.79 1.36 3.30
N PHE A 458 14.08 0.08 3.54
CA PHE A 458 14.78 -0.39 4.75
C PHE A 458 16.30 -0.34 4.63
N THR A 459 16.78 0.30 3.57
CA THR A 459 18.18 0.59 3.34
C THR A 459 18.42 2.09 3.47
N VAL A 460 17.71 2.80 4.36
CA VAL A 460 18.04 4.18 4.77
C VAL A 460 18.96 4.19 5.98
#